data_AF-A0A9K3PQH0-F1
#
_entry.id   AF-A0A9K3PQH0-F1
#
_cell.length_a   1.000
_cell.length_b   1.000
_cell.length_c   1.000
_cell.angle_alpha   90.00
_cell.angle_beta   90.00
_cell.angle_gamma   90.00
#
_symmetry.space_group_name_H-M   'P 1'
#
loop_
_entity.id
_entity.type
_entity.pdbx_description
1 polymer ?
#
loop_
_entity_poly.entity_id
_entity_poly.type
_entity_poly.pdbx_seq_one_letter_code
_entity_poly.pdbx_strand_id
1 'polypeptide(L)'
;MLRSATSRLSCLASMASQRLFSSSGGHLAADSGALATHAHHTMNLALAVLAPVYFLTPESYSDGFFGKTFGVLLSANITAHSWIGLNYVATDYVPKVSKALLPPARVVIAGMSFVTFIGMSRIAIGSPGGIKGCIAGLWNPPKKE
;
A
#
# COMPACT_ATOMS: atom_id res chain seq x y z
N MET A 1 -40.04 -29.80 -24.40
CA MET A 1 -39.33 -29.19 -23.25
C MET A 1 -38.00 -29.90 -23.01
N LEU A 2 -36.95 -29.64 -23.81
CA LEU A 2 -35.68 -30.41 -23.75
C LEU A 2 -34.47 -29.60 -24.25
N ARG A 3 -34.31 -28.35 -23.77
CA ARG A 3 -33.16 -27.48 -24.15
C ARG A 3 -32.42 -26.83 -22.98
N SER A 4 -32.62 -27.29 -21.74
CA SER A 4 -32.13 -26.56 -20.55
C SER A 4 -30.86 -27.14 -19.88
N ALA A 5 -30.38 -28.33 -20.25
CA ALA A 5 -29.26 -28.97 -19.54
C ALA A 5 -27.88 -28.62 -20.12
N THR A 6 -27.79 -28.34 -21.42
CA THR A 6 -26.52 -28.13 -22.12
C THR A 6 -25.88 -26.76 -21.85
N SER A 7 -26.65 -25.73 -21.46
CA SER A 7 -26.08 -24.40 -21.18
C SER A 7 -25.36 -24.30 -19.83
N ARG A 8 -25.67 -25.20 -18.88
CA ARG A 8 -25.04 -25.18 -17.55
C ARG A 8 -23.64 -25.79 -17.56
N LEU A 9 -23.42 -26.80 -18.42
CA LEU A 9 -22.13 -27.46 -18.55
C LEU A 9 -21.08 -26.57 -19.24
N SER A 10 -21.49 -25.77 -20.23
CA SER A 10 -20.58 -24.84 -20.91
C SER A 10 -20.15 -23.66 -20.03
N CYS A 11 -21.02 -23.18 -19.13
CA CYS A 11 -20.67 -22.17 -18.14
C CYS A 11 -19.65 -22.69 -17.11
N LEU A 12 -19.88 -23.90 -16.58
CA LEU A 12 -18.97 -24.51 -15.61
C LEU A 12 -17.61 -24.87 -16.22
N ALA A 13 -17.57 -25.34 -17.47
CA ALA A 13 -16.32 -25.59 -18.19
C ALA A 13 -15.53 -24.30 -18.47
N SER A 14 -16.22 -23.19 -18.77
CA SER A 14 -15.59 -21.88 -18.95
C SER A 14 -14.97 -21.35 -17.65
N MET A 15 -15.66 -21.51 -16.51
CA MET A 15 -15.13 -21.13 -15.20
C MET A 15 -13.97 -22.01 -14.74
N ALA A 16 -13.99 -23.32 -15.05
CA ALA A 16 -12.89 -24.23 -14.73
C ALA A 16 -11.62 -23.94 -15.55
N SER A 17 -11.78 -23.52 -16.81
CA SER A 17 -10.66 -23.18 -17.69
C SER A 17 -10.00 -21.85 -17.33
N GLN A 18 -10.76 -20.89 -16.79
CA GLN A 18 -10.20 -19.60 -16.30
C GLN A 18 -9.28 -19.75 -15.07
N ARG A 19 -9.42 -20.82 -14.27
CA ARG A 19 -8.54 -21.06 -13.11
C ARG A 19 -7.15 -21.59 -13.47
N LEU A 20 -6.98 -22.15 -14.67
CA LEU A 20 -5.71 -22.74 -15.13
C LEU A 20 -4.71 -21.68 -15.63
N PHE A 21 -5.17 -20.47 -15.94
CA PHE A 21 -4.34 -19.30 -16.24
C PHE A 21 -4.30 -18.30 -15.08
N SER A 22 -4.33 -18.79 -13.83
CA SER A 22 -3.80 -18.01 -12.71
C SER A 22 -2.28 -17.93 -12.88
N SER A 23 -1.87 -17.10 -13.84
CA SER A 23 -0.51 -16.66 -14.04
C SER A 23 0.05 -16.32 -12.68
N SER A 24 1.15 -16.99 -12.34
CA SER A 24 2.06 -16.57 -11.29
C SER A 24 2.30 -15.07 -11.43
N GLY A 25 1.53 -14.26 -10.71
CA GLY A 25 1.77 -12.82 -10.62
C GLY A 25 3.21 -12.68 -10.19
N GLY A 26 4.06 -12.12 -11.06
CA GLY A 26 5.45 -11.88 -10.71
C GLY A 26 5.50 -11.11 -9.39
N HIS A 27 6.53 -11.28 -8.58
CA HIS A 27 6.62 -10.69 -7.23
C HIS A 27 6.45 -9.15 -7.20
N LEU A 28 6.52 -8.50 -8.38
CA LEU A 28 6.28 -7.08 -8.60
C LEU A 28 4.81 -6.70 -8.83
N ALA A 29 3.93 -7.68 -9.00
CA ALA A 29 2.49 -7.54 -9.20
C ALA A 29 1.76 -7.43 -7.86
N ALA A 30 2.06 -6.38 -7.10
CA ALA A 30 1.59 -6.18 -5.73
C ALA A 30 0.06 -5.95 -5.62
N ASP A 31 -0.61 -5.75 -6.75
CA ASP A 31 -2.07 -5.60 -6.89
C ASP A 31 -2.79 -6.92 -7.24
N SER A 32 -2.04 -8.01 -7.48
CA SER A 32 -2.60 -9.27 -7.96
C SER A 32 -2.85 -10.27 -6.84
N GLY A 33 -4.01 -10.93 -6.90
CA GLY A 33 -4.37 -12.03 -6.00
C GLY A 33 -5.12 -11.61 -4.73
N ALA A 34 -5.78 -12.61 -4.13
CA ALA A 34 -6.61 -12.42 -2.93
C ALA A 34 -5.78 -11.99 -1.71
N LEU A 35 -4.55 -12.49 -1.59
CA LEU A 35 -3.66 -12.16 -0.48
C LEU A 35 -3.25 -10.68 -0.51
N ALA A 36 -2.86 -10.16 -1.67
CA ALA A 36 -2.51 -8.75 -1.83
C ALA A 36 -3.68 -7.83 -1.51
N THR A 37 -4.88 -8.18 -1.99
CA THR A 37 -6.11 -7.44 -1.72
C THR A 37 -6.45 -7.45 -0.22
N HIS A 38 -6.35 -8.60 0.43
CA HIS A 38 -6.58 -8.72 1.87
C HIS A 38 -5.54 -7.91 2.66
N ALA A 39 -4.26 -7.99 2.30
CA ALA A 39 -3.20 -7.20 2.90
C ALA A 39 -3.48 -5.69 2.75
N HIS A 40 -3.94 -5.25 1.57
CA HIS A 40 -4.30 -3.86 1.33
C HIS A 40 -5.45 -3.38 2.23
N HIS A 41 -6.50 -4.18 2.38
CA HIS A 41 -7.60 -3.86 3.30
C HIS A 41 -7.15 -3.84 4.77
N THR A 42 -6.31 -4.80 5.17
CA THR A 42 -5.74 -4.80 6.53
C THR A 42 -4.88 -3.57 6.77
N MET A 43 -4.10 -3.13 5.78
CA MET A 43 -3.32 -1.89 5.86
C MET A 43 -4.20 -0.65 6.01
N ASN A 44 -5.35 -0.59 5.31
CA ASN A 44 -6.33 0.50 5.47
C ASN A 44 -6.87 0.55 6.89
N LEU A 45 -7.27 -0.59 7.44
CA LEU A 45 -7.74 -0.67 8.82
C LEU A 45 -6.62 -0.29 9.80
N ALA A 46 -5.41 -0.79 9.55
CA ALA A 46 -4.26 -0.46 10.37
C ALA A 46 -3.95 1.03 10.34
N LEU A 47 -4.05 1.73 9.19
CA LEU A 47 -3.91 3.19 9.13
C LEU A 47 -5.02 3.92 9.88
N ALA A 48 -6.27 3.46 9.73
CA ALA A 48 -7.43 4.04 10.42
C ALA A 48 -7.28 3.97 11.96
N VAL A 49 -6.58 2.95 12.48
CA VAL A 49 -6.31 2.79 13.91
C VAL A 49 -4.99 3.45 14.32
N LEU A 50 -3.90 3.21 13.60
CA LEU A 50 -2.56 3.71 13.92
C LEU A 50 -2.51 5.24 13.90
N ALA A 51 -3.18 5.89 12.95
CA ALA A 51 -3.14 7.35 12.84
C ALA A 51 -3.67 8.03 14.12
N PRO A 52 -4.93 7.83 14.57
CA PRO A 52 -5.41 8.47 15.78
C PRO A 52 -4.61 8.05 17.01
N VAL A 53 -4.20 6.78 17.13
CA VAL A 53 -3.36 6.32 18.25
C VAL A 53 -2.03 7.07 18.30
N TYR A 54 -1.33 7.19 17.17
CA TYR A 54 -0.05 7.87 17.08
C TYR A 54 -0.16 9.38 17.37
N PHE A 55 -1.16 10.06 16.81
CA PHE A 55 -1.32 11.50 17.01
C PHE A 55 -1.87 11.88 18.39
N LEU A 56 -2.68 11.02 19.02
CA LEU A 56 -3.23 11.27 20.36
C LEU A 56 -2.32 10.80 21.50
N THR A 57 -1.24 10.08 21.19
CA THR A 57 -0.23 9.68 22.17
C THR A 57 0.45 10.94 22.77
N PRO A 58 0.61 11.04 24.10
CA PRO A 58 1.27 12.19 24.74
C PRO A 58 2.70 12.42 24.25
N GLU A 59 3.14 13.67 24.23
CA GLU A 59 4.49 14.06 23.79
C GLU A 59 5.61 13.36 24.58
N SER A 60 5.37 13.04 25.86
CA SER A 60 6.32 12.30 26.69
C SER A 60 6.73 10.93 26.12
N TYR A 61 5.92 10.35 25.23
CA TYR A 61 6.20 9.08 24.56
C TYR A 61 6.65 9.24 23.10
N SER A 62 6.61 10.47 22.56
CA SER A 62 6.81 10.76 21.14
C SER A 62 8.30 10.80 20.74
N ASP A 63 9.19 11.23 21.65
CA ASP A 63 10.65 11.21 21.41
C ASP A 63 11.34 9.89 21.82
N GLY A 64 10.61 9.02 22.52
CA GLY A 64 11.10 7.76 23.04
C GLY A 64 11.08 6.60 22.05
N PHE A 65 11.46 5.42 22.54
CA PHE A 65 11.40 4.16 21.76
C PHE A 65 10.02 3.90 21.14
N PHE A 66 8.95 4.24 21.87
CA PHE A 66 7.57 4.09 21.40
C PHE A 66 7.28 4.99 20.18
N GLY A 67 7.50 6.29 20.26
CA GLY A 67 7.26 7.21 19.15
C GLY A 67 8.06 6.88 17.90
N LYS A 68 9.33 6.46 18.05
CA LYS A 68 10.17 6.02 16.93
C LYS A 68 9.66 4.72 16.30
N THR A 69 9.32 3.72 17.11
CA THR A 69 8.82 2.42 16.63
C THR A 69 7.48 2.60 15.91
N PHE A 70 6.53 3.30 16.52
CA PHE A 70 5.24 3.60 15.89
C PHE A 70 5.39 4.47 14.64
N GLY A 71 6.33 5.42 14.63
CA GLY A 71 6.65 6.22 13.44
C GLY A 71 7.18 5.37 12.28
N VAL A 72 8.04 4.38 12.55
CA VAL A 72 8.53 3.44 11.52
C VAL A 72 7.41 2.51 11.05
N LEU A 73 6.56 2.00 11.95
CA LEU A 73 5.40 1.18 11.58
C LEU A 73 4.40 1.97 10.72
N LEU A 74 4.12 3.21 11.09
CA LEU A 74 3.29 4.12 10.31
C LEU A 74 3.90 4.36 8.93
N SER A 75 5.22 4.58 8.86
CA SER A 75 5.96 4.72 7.60
C SER A 75 5.85 3.48 6.72
N ALA A 76 6.07 2.30 7.30
CA ALA A 76 5.95 1.02 6.59
C ALA A 76 4.54 0.84 6.04
N ASN A 77 3.51 1.11 6.84
CA ASN A 77 2.12 0.97 6.43
C ASN A 77 1.75 1.97 5.32
N ILE A 78 2.08 3.26 5.47
CA ILE A 78 1.81 4.28 4.43
C ILE A 78 2.47 3.90 3.11
N THR A 79 3.75 3.52 3.14
CA THR A 79 4.51 3.18 1.93
C THR A 79 4.03 1.90 1.27
N ALA A 80 3.73 0.84 2.04
CA ALA A 80 3.19 -0.41 1.53
C ALA A 80 1.76 -0.25 0.97
N HIS A 81 0.90 0.50 1.66
CA HIS A 81 -0.42 0.87 1.16
C HIS A 81 -0.31 1.61 -0.19
N SER A 82 0.59 2.60 -0.26
CA SER A 82 0.84 3.38 -1.47
C SER A 82 1.43 2.54 -2.61
N TRP A 83 2.31 1.60 -2.30
CA TRP A 83 2.91 0.68 -3.28
C TRP A 83 1.84 -0.16 -3.99
N ILE A 84 0.92 -0.75 -3.22
CA ILE A 84 -0.19 -1.53 -3.80
C ILE A 84 -1.15 -0.61 -4.57
N GLY A 85 -1.53 0.53 -3.98
CA GLY A 85 -2.40 1.52 -4.62
C GLY A 85 -1.89 2.00 -5.97
N LEU A 86 -0.60 2.33 -6.06
CA LEU A 86 0.05 2.73 -7.31
C LEU A 86 0.12 1.59 -8.33
N ASN A 87 0.22 0.33 -7.90
CA ASN A 87 0.14 -0.80 -8.81
C ASN A 87 -1.27 -0.94 -9.42
N TYR A 88 -2.35 -0.70 -8.66
CA TYR A 88 -3.71 -0.63 -9.22
C TYR A 88 -3.82 0.47 -10.27
N VAL A 89 -3.32 1.67 -9.98
CA VAL A 89 -3.28 2.78 -10.96
C VAL A 89 -2.49 2.39 -12.21
N ALA A 90 -1.32 1.75 -12.05
CA ALA A 90 -0.52 1.31 -13.18
C ALA A 90 -1.26 0.30 -14.06
N THR A 91 -1.94 -0.67 -13.44
CA THR A 91 -2.75 -1.68 -14.14
C THR A 91 -3.92 -1.06 -14.90
N ASP A 92 -4.56 -0.03 -14.34
CA ASP A 92 -5.71 0.64 -14.97
C ASP A 92 -5.34 1.54 -16.15
N TYR A 93 -4.14 2.14 -16.15
CA TYR A 93 -3.79 3.20 -17.11
C TYR A 93 -2.60 2.87 -18.03
N VAL A 94 -1.58 2.13 -17.59
CA VAL A 94 -0.40 1.86 -18.43
C VAL A 94 -0.72 1.01 -19.65
N PRO A 95 -1.54 -0.07 -19.57
CA PRO A 95 -1.88 -0.88 -20.74
C PRO A 95 -2.65 -0.13 -21.83
N LYS A 96 -3.30 0.99 -21.49
CA LYS A 96 -3.99 1.86 -22.45
C LYS A 96 -3.02 2.63 -23.36
N VAL A 97 -1.80 2.86 -22.88
CA VAL A 97 -0.70 3.47 -23.66
C VAL A 97 0.13 2.38 -24.31
N SER A 98 0.64 1.43 -23.52
CA SER A 98 1.38 0.27 -24.00
C SER A 98 1.46 -0.82 -22.94
N LYS A 99 1.07 -2.04 -23.32
CA LYS A 99 1.16 -3.22 -22.45
C LYS A 99 2.61 -3.57 -22.05
N ALA A 100 3.57 -3.25 -22.90
CA ALA A 100 4.99 -3.52 -22.65
C ALA A 100 5.58 -2.63 -21.54
N LEU A 101 4.94 -1.49 -21.24
CA LEU A 101 5.41 -0.55 -20.20
C LEU A 101 4.97 -0.93 -18.79
N LEU A 102 4.04 -1.89 -18.64
CA LEU A 102 3.53 -2.26 -17.31
C LEU A 102 4.63 -2.83 -16.40
N PRO A 103 5.47 -3.80 -16.82
CA PRO A 103 6.51 -4.32 -15.94
C PRO A 103 7.56 -3.27 -15.52
N PRO A 104 8.09 -2.43 -16.43
CA PRO A 104 8.96 -1.31 -16.04
C PRO A 104 8.29 -0.33 -15.07
N ALA A 105 7.02 0.02 -15.28
CA ALA A 105 6.29 0.90 -14.37
C ALA A 105 6.23 0.34 -12.95
N ARG A 106 5.99 -0.97 -12.80
CA ARG A 106 5.96 -1.65 -11.50
C ARG A 106 7.32 -1.66 -10.80
N VAL A 107 8.42 -1.79 -11.56
CA VAL A 107 9.80 -1.65 -11.02
C VAL A 107 10.04 -0.25 -10.49
N VAL A 108 9.66 0.79 -11.25
CA VAL A 108 9.80 2.20 -10.82
C VAL A 108 8.97 2.47 -9.57
N ILE A 109 7.72 1.99 -9.54
CA ILE A 109 6.84 2.12 -8.37
C ILE A 109 7.47 1.45 -7.14
N ALA A 110 7.98 0.22 -7.27
CA ALA A 110 8.67 -0.48 -6.18
C ALA A 110 9.91 0.27 -5.68
N GLY A 111 10.75 0.77 -6.60
CA GLY A 111 11.94 1.55 -6.26
C GLY A 111 11.59 2.86 -5.53
N MET A 112 10.57 3.57 -6.02
CA MET A 112 10.07 4.79 -5.39
C MET A 112 9.51 4.51 -3.99
N SER A 113 8.67 3.49 -3.84
CA SER A 113 8.12 3.10 -2.53
C SER A 113 9.21 2.75 -1.52
N PHE A 114 10.28 2.07 -1.95
CA PHE A 114 11.42 1.76 -1.10
C PHE A 114 12.19 3.02 -0.65
N VAL A 115 12.46 3.94 -1.57
CA VAL A 115 13.09 5.23 -1.25
C VAL A 115 12.22 6.05 -0.29
N THR A 116 10.91 6.10 -0.53
CA THR A 116 9.95 6.76 0.37
C THR A 116 9.99 6.13 1.76
N PHE A 117 10.03 4.80 1.86
CA PHE A 117 10.07 4.11 3.14
C PHE A 117 11.32 4.47 3.94
N ILE A 118 12.50 4.50 3.29
CA ILE A 118 13.74 4.91 3.94
C ILE A 118 13.66 6.38 4.40
N GLY A 119 13.18 7.27 3.52
CA GLY A 119 13.05 8.70 3.83
C GLY A 119 12.13 8.95 5.02
N MET A 120 10.95 8.33 5.02
CA MET A 120 10.00 8.43 6.13
C MET A 120 10.53 7.80 7.42
N SER A 121 11.17 6.64 7.34
CA SER A 121 11.78 5.99 8.50
C SER A 121 12.90 6.83 9.10
N ARG A 122 13.68 7.53 8.28
CA ARG A 122 14.68 8.49 8.76
C ARG A 122 14.04 9.64 9.53
N ILE A 123 12.95 10.21 9.03
CA ILE A 123 12.20 11.27 9.74
C ILE A 123 11.65 10.72 11.07
N ALA A 124 11.07 9.52 11.06
CA ALA A 124 10.50 8.89 12.25
C ALA A 124 11.53 8.69 13.38
N ILE A 125 12.80 8.39 13.05
CA ILE A 125 13.84 8.06 14.03
C ILE A 125 14.73 9.26 14.38
N GLY A 126 15.02 10.10 13.40
CA GLY A 126 16.06 11.13 13.46
C GLY A 126 15.56 12.55 13.71
N SER A 127 14.28 12.84 13.49
CA SER A 127 13.71 14.18 13.70
C SER A 127 13.10 14.32 15.11
N PRO A 128 13.21 15.50 15.76
CA PRO A 128 12.49 15.79 17.00
C PRO A 128 10.98 15.60 16.83
N GLY A 129 10.34 14.83 17.72
CA GLY A 129 8.94 14.43 17.63
C GLY A 129 8.59 13.50 16.46
N GLY A 130 9.57 13.06 15.67
CA GLY A 130 9.37 12.21 14.50
C GLY A 130 8.39 12.79 13.48
N ILE A 131 7.56 11.93 12.88
CA ILE A 131 6.53 12.33 11.90
C ILE A 131 5.50 13.26 12.53
N LYS A 132 5.10 13.00 13.78
CA LYS A 132 4.17 13.83 14.53
C LYS A 132 4.72 15.24 14.72
N GLY A 133 5.98 15.35 15.14
CA GLY A 133 6.69 16.62 15.32
C GLY A 133 6.79 17.43 14.03
N CYS A 134 7.06 16.78 12.90
CA CYS A 134 7.05 17.44 11.58
C CYS A 134 5.67 18.06 11.26
N ILE A 135 4.58 17.33 11.51
CA ILE A 135 3.23 17.82 11.26
C ILE A 135 2.88 18.95 12.24
N ALA A 136 3.22 18.79 13.52
CA ALA A 136 2.98 19.81 14.54
C ALA A 136 3.76 21.10 14.23
N GLY A 137 5.02 21.00 13.81
CA GLY A 137 5.83 22.14 13.42
C GLY A 137 5.35 22.83 12.12
N LEU A 138 4.72 22.08 11.21
CA LEU A 138 4.06 22.66 10.04
C LEU A 138 2.76 23.38 10.42
N TRP A 139 1.99 22.81 11.36
CA TRP A 139 0.70 23.35 11.80
C TRP A 139 0.85 24.57 12.71
N ASN A 140 1.83 24.55 13.61
CA ASN A 140 2.15 25.60 14.56
C ASN A 140 3.63 25.99 14.40
N PRO A 141 3.98 26.73 13.34
CA PRO A 141 5.37 27.10 13.08
C PRO A 141 5.91 27.95 14.24
N PRO A 142 7.17 27.74 14.65
CA PRO A 142 7.80 28.60 15.64
C PRO A 142 7.81 30.05 15.11
N LYS A 143 7.61 31.01 16.01
CA LYS A 143 7.70 32.43 15.65
C LYS A 143 9.09 32.70 15.11
N LYS A 144 9.18 33.33 13.94
CA LYS A 144 10.46 33.82 13.41
C LYS A 144 10.98 34.87 14.38
N GLU A 145 12.19 34.64 14.90
CA GLU A 145 12.96 35.65 15.62
C GLU A 145 13.32 36.83 14.70
#